data_AF-A0A534A9B6-F1
#
_entry.id   AF-A0A534A9B6-F1
#
_cell.length_a   1.000
_cell.length_b   1.000
_cell.length_c   1.000
_cell.angle_alpha   90.00
_cell.angle_beta   90.00
_cell.angle_gamma   90.00
#
_symmetry.space_group_name_H-M   'P 1'
#
loop_
_entity.id
_entity.type
_entity.pdbx_description
1 polymer ?
#
loop_
_entity_poly.entity_id
_entity_poly.type
_entity_poly.pdbx_seq_one_letter_code
_entity_poly.pdbx_strand_id
1 'polypeptide(L)'
;MIRRVAFAIALVAIWLGVFGWAAGLRWNTPLAPRAHLALAGYDFHARFGSAERMGERLQVKTLGDDGTGLQTAMLARIAATDVPILRCRIANFPRTLELAVVFRRADAPDDVQTISLPSPGSGETVVDLSSFAEWRG
;
A
#
# COMPACT_ATOMS: atom_id res chain seq x y z
N MET A 1 2.58 -2.10 47.36
CA MET A 1 2.37 -1.21 46.19
C MET A 1 3.29 -1.57 45.02
N ILE A 2 4.61 -1.65 45.24
CA ILE A 2 5.63 -2.00 44.22
C ILE A 2 5.33 -3.30 43.43
N ARG A 3 4.92 -4.40 44.08
CA ARG A 3 4.58 -5.65 43.36
C ARG A 3 3.41 -5.49 42.38
N ARG A 4 2.43 -4.64 42.69
CA ARG A 4 1.27 -4.40 41.80
C ARG A 4 1.67 -3.57 40.58
N VAL A 5 2.53 -2.57 40.77
CA VAL A 5 3.09 -1.77 39.69
C VAL A 5 3.96 -2.63 38.77
N ALA A 6 4.85 -3.45 39.34
CA ALA A 6 5.69 -4.36 38.57
C ALA A 6 4.84 -5.37 37.76
N PHE A 7 3.78 -5.92 38.36
CA PHE A 7 2.87 -6.82 37.67
C PHE A 7 2.12 -6.13 36.53
N ALA A 8 1.63 -4.91 36.75
CA ALA A 8 0.96 -4.13 35.70
C ALA A 8 1.90 -3.82 34.53
N ILE A 9 3.16 -3.45 34.81
CA ILE A 9 4.17 -3.20 33.76
C ILE A 9 4.48 -4.48 32.99
N ALA A 10 4.69 -5.60 33.68
CA ALA A 10 4.94 -6.89 33.03
C ALA A 10 3.77 -7.31 32.15
N LEU A 11 2.54 -7.12 32.62
CA LEU A 11 1.34 -7.43 31.85
C LEU A 11 1.26 -6.57 30.58
N VAL A 12 1.49 -5.25 30.69
CA VAL A 12 1.53 -4.35 29.53
C VAL A 12 2.62 -4.75 28.55
N ALA A 13 3.82 -5.08 29.02
CA ALA A 13 4.92 -5.51 28.18
C ALA A 13 4.60 -6.82 27.42
N ILE A 14 3.94 -7.78 28.08
CA ILE A 14 3.47 -9.01 27.45
C ILE A 14 2.43 -8.70 26.38
N TRP A 15 1.44 -7.87 26.69
CA TRP A 15 0.41 -7.46 25.71
C TRP A 15 1.02 -6.76 24.50
N LEU A 16 1.95 -5.83 24.72
CA LEU A 16 2.66 -5.16 23.62
C LEU A 16 3.47 -6.15 22.77
N GLY A 17 4.11 -7.13 23.41
CA GLY A 17 4.82 -8.20 22.70
C GLY A 17 3.87 -9.06 21.84
N VAL A 18 2.73 -9.47 22.41
CA VAL A 18 1.72 -10.27 21.69
C VAL A 18 1.11 -9.48 20.53
N PHE A 19 0.73 -8.21 20.75
CA PHE A 19 0.18 -7.37 19.70
C PHE A 19 1.20 -7.07 18.61
N GLY A 20 2.44 -6.77 18.97
CA GLY A 20 3.50 -6.53 18.00
C GLY A 20 3.80 -7.76 17.15
N TRP A 21 3.84 -8.94 17.76
CA TRP A 21 4.02 -10.19 17.05
C TRP A 21 2.83 -10.50 16.12
N ALA A 22 1.60 -10.36 16.61
CA ALA A 22 0.39 -10.55 15.81
C ALA A 22 0.27 -9.56 14.64
N ALA A 23 0.82 -8.36 14.80
CA ALA A 23 0.90 -7.34 13.74
C ALA A 23 2.09 -7.55 12.79
N GLY A 24 2.91 -8.59 12.97
CA GLY A 24 4.08 -8.84 12.13
C GLY A 24 5.23 -7.86 12.32
N LEU A 25 5.26 -7.10 13.43
CA LEU A 25 6.36 -6.17 13.73
C LEU A 25 7.66 -6.95 13.88
N ARG A 26 8.67 -6.55 13.13
CA ARG A 26 10.04 -7.03 13.29
C ARG A 26 10.72 -6.15 14.34
N TRP A 27 11.77 -6.69 14.96
CA TRP A 27 12.57 -5.94 15.95
C TRP A 27 13.17 -4.64 15.39
N ASN A 28 13.33 -4.56 14.06
CA ASN A 28 13.84 -3.41 13.34
C ASN A 28 12.75 -2.57 12.66
N THR A 29 11.46 -2.81 12.94
CA THR A 29 10.39 -2.01 12.34
C THR A 29 10.50 -0.56 12.83
N PRO A 30 10.70 0.42 11.94
CA PRO A 30 10.78 1.82 12.32
C PRO A 30 9.44 2.29 12.90
N LEU A 31 9.48 2.96 14.06
CA LEU A 31 8.29 3.49 14.73
C LEU A 31 7.62 4.64 13.95
N ALA A 32 8.38 5.30 13.08
CA ALA A 32 7.90 6.35 12.20
C ALA A 32 8.45 6.14 10.79
N PRO A 33 7.61 6.34 9.74
CA PRO A 33 8.07 6.29 8.36
C PRO A 33 9.10 7.39 8.10
N ARG A 34 10.15 7.05 7.35
CA ARG A 34 11.20 8.01 6.95
C ARG A 34 10.73 8.97 5.86
N ALA A 35 9.83 8.51 5.00
CA ALA A 35 9.29 9.26 3.89
C ALA A 35 7.81 8.95 3.69
N HIS A 36 7.06 9.96 3.24
CA HIS A 36 5.69 9.83 2.77
C HIS A 36 5.64 10.31 1.33
N LEU A 37 5.17 9.46 0.42
CA LEU A 37 4.85 9.84 -0.94
C LEU A 37 3.33 9.78 -1.11
N ALA A 38 2.72 10.94 -1.34
CA ALA A 38 1.31 11.03 -1.68
C ALA A 38 1.17 11.11 -3.20
N LEU A 39 0.42 10.16 -3.77
CA LEU A 39 0.01 10.20 -5.17
C LEU A 39 -1.44 10.66 -5.20
N ALA A 40 -1.69 11.77 -5.88
CA ALA A 40 -3.04 12.27 -6.04
C ALA A 40 -3.71 11.58 -7.23
N GLY A 41 -5.05 11.61 -7.27
CA GLY A 41 -5.78 10.98 -8.37
C GLY A 41 -5.44 11.57 -9.75
N TYR A 42 -5.01 12.83 -9.81
CA TYR A 42 -4.62 13.47 -11.07
C TYR A 42 -3.27 12.99 -11.63
N ASP A 43 -2.46 12.28 -10.83
CA ASP A 43 -1.19 11.68 -11.28
C ASP A 43 -1.40 10.41 -12.11
N PHE A 44 -2.63 9.87 -12.09
CA PHE A 44 -3.00 8.69 -12.87
C PHE A 44 -3.40 9.09 -14.27
N HIS A 45 -2.71 8.51 -15.25
CA HIS A 45 -3.00 8.67 -16.65
C HIS A 45 -3.76 7.44 -17.18
N ALA A 46 -4.89 7.67 -17.85
CA ALA A 46 -5.55 6.62 -18.61
C ALA A 46 -4.65 6.17 -19.77
N ARG A 47 -4.40 4.86 -19.86
CA ARG A 47 -3.68 4.23 -20.97
C ARG A 47 -4.65 3.54 -21.93
N PHE A 48 -5.73 2.95 -21.39
CA PHE A 48 -6.84 2.35 -22.12
C PHE A 48 -8.17 2.65 -21.40
N GLY A 49 -9.24 2.94 -22.15
CA GLY A 49 -10.54 3.37 -21.60
C GLY A 49 -10.61 4.85 -21.20
N SER A 50 -11.82 5.42 -21.09
CA SER A 50 -12.04 6.84 -20.80
C SER A 50 -12.11 7.09 -19.29
N ALA A 51 -11.13 7.83 -18.76
CA ALA A 51 -11.15 8.34 -17.39
C ALA A 51 -11.56 9.80 -17.38
N GLU A 52 -12.64 10.14 -16.68
CA GLU A 52 -13.05 11.53 -16.51
C GLU A 52 -12.32 12.13 -15.29
N ARG A 53 -11.52 13.18 -15.52
CA ARG A 53 -10.75 13.89 -14.50
C ARG A 53 -11.70 14.73 -13.62
N MET A 54 -11.80 14.43 -12.32
CA MET A 54 -12.59 15.21 -11.36
C MET A 54 -11.77 15.64 -10.13
N GLY A 55 -10.99 16.72 -10.28
CA GLY A 55 -10.24 17.35 -9.18
C GLY A 55 -9.09 16.49 -8.63
N GLU A 56 -8.95 16.43 -7.29
CA GLU A 56 -7.87 15.70 -6.58
C GLU A 56 -8.15 14.20 -6.37
N ARG A 57 -9.34 13.72 -6.72
CA ARG A 57 -9.78 12.34 -6.45
C ARG A 57 -9.70 11.48 -7.70
N LEU A 58 -9.18 10.27 -7.56
CA LEU A 58 -9.26 9.26 -8.61
C LEU A 58 -10.69 8.69 -8.62
N GLN A 59 -11.42 8.90 -9.71
CA GLN A 59 -12.71 8.24 -9.94
C GLN A 59 -12.65 7.47 -11.26
N VAL A 60 -12.75 6.14 -11.20
CA VAL A 60 -12.82 5.29 -12.39
C VAL A 60 -14.29 5.19 -12.80
N LYS A 61 -14.70 6.00 -13.78
CA LYS A 61 -16.12 6.13 -14.18
C LYS A 61 -16.53 5.24 -15.36
N THR A 62 -15.61 4.84 -16.24
CA THR A 62 -15.97 4.10 -17.45
C THR A 62 -14.85 3.19 -17.94
N LEU A 63 -15.25 2.00 -18.39
CA LEU A 63 -14.43 1.09 -19.18
C LEU A 63 -14.34 1.64 -20.62
N GLY A 64 -13.30 1.31 -21.37
CA GLY A 64 -13.23 1.53 -22.81
C GLY A 64 -14.28 0.71 -23.56
N ASP A 65 -14.40 0.95 -24.87
CA ASP A 65 -15.42 0.32 -25.72
C ASP A 65 -15.40 -1.22 -25.68
N ASP A 66 -14.24 -1.81 -25.38
CA ASP A 66 -14.04 -3.26 -25.23
C ASP A 66 -14.31 -3.78 -23.80
N GLY A 67 -14.84 -2.94 -22.90
CA GLY A 67 -15.06 -3.29 -21.50
C GLY A 67 -13.78 -3.37 -20.66
N THR A 68 -12.66 -2.79 -21.13
CA THR A 68 -11.37 -2.77 -20.41
C THR A 68 -10.93 -1.34 -20.07
N GLY A 69 -10.26 -1.16 -18.94
CA GLY A 69 -9.73 0.15 -18.53
C GLY A 69 -8.43 -0.02 -17.75
N LEU A 70 -7.41 0.77 -18.11
CA LEU A 70 -6.12 0.80 -17.41
C LEU A 70 -5.73 2.24 -17.11
N GLN A 71 -5.50 2.52 -15.83
CA GLN A 71 -4.93 3.77 -15.36
C GLN A 71 -3.60 3.50 -14.67
N THR A 72 -2.59 4.32 -14.98
CA THR A 72 -1.25 4.15 -14.42
C THR A 72 -0.76 5.49 -13.88
N ALA A 73 -0.25 5.51 -12.66
CA ALA A 73 0.59 6.59 -12.15
C ALA A 73 2.03 6.10 -12.06
N MET A 74 2.98 6.91 -12.50
CA MET A 74 4.39 6.58 -12.36
C MET A 74 4.86 7.03 -10.98
N LEU A 75 5.28 6.08 -10.15
CA LEU A 75 6.03 6.42 -8.95
C LEU A 75 7.43 6.86 -9.38
N ALA A 76 7.95 7.93 -8.77
CA ALA A 76 9.37 8.27 -8.89
C ALA A 76 10.24 7.05 -8.50
N ARG A 77 11.53 7.03 -8.88
CA ARG A 77 12.44 5.95 -8.45
C ARG A 77 12.50 5.92 -6.91
N ILE A 78 11.78 4.97 -6.34
CA ILE A 78 11.75 4.69 -4.91
C ILE A 78 12.50 3.39 -4.66
N ALA A 79 13.27 3.35 -3.58
CA ALA A 79 13.76 2.08 -3.04
C ALA A 79 12.62 1.41 -2.28
N ALA A 80 12.39 0.12 -2.53
CA ALA A 80 11.31 -0.64 -1.89
C ALA A 80 11.49 -0.68 -0.36
N THR A 81 12.74 -0.63 0.10
CA THR A 81 13.13 -0.57 1.51
C THR A 81 12.72 0.73 2.21
N ASP A 82 12.60 1.85 1.47
CA ASP A 82 12.20 3.14 2.03
C ASP A 82 10.68 3.30 2.11
N VAL A 83 9.92 2.52 1.33
CA VAL A 83 8.45 2.62 1.24
C VAL A 83 7.79 1.24 1.42
N PRO A 84 7.84 0.65 2.62
CA PRO A 84 7.27 -0.68 2.87
C PRO A 84 5.74 -0.65 3.05
N ILE A 85 5.13 0.51 3.30
CA ILE A 85 3.70 0.64 3.56
C ILE A 85 3.03 1.46 2.46
N LEU A 86 1.98 0.92 1.87
CA LEU A 86 1.11 1.62 0.94
C LEU A 86 -0.22 1.93 1.61
N ARG A 87 -0.60 3.20 1.63
CA ARG A 87 -1.91 3.66 2.09
C ARG A 87 -2.70 4.18 0.89
N CYS A 88 -3.76 3.46 0.54
CA CYS A 88 -4.63 3.78 -0.59
C CYS A 88 -5.95 4.34 -0.06
N ARG A 89 -6.42 5.44 -0.66
CA ARG A 89 -7.77 5.94 -0.44
C ARG A 89 -8.43 6.21 -1.79
N ILE A 90 -9.30 5.30 -2.21
CA ILE A 90 -10.04 5.41 -3.47
C ILE A 90 -11.53 5.41 -3.16
N ALA A 91 -12.23 6.45 -3.60
CA ALA A 91 -13.67 6.54 -3.41
C ALA A 91 -14.39 5.64 -4.43
N ASN A 92 -15.26 4.76 -3.94
CA ASN A 92 -16.11 3.89 -4.77
C ASN A 92 -15.31 3.00 -5.74
N PHE A 93 -14.32 2.24 -5.24
CA PHE A 93 -13.55 1.32 -6.07
C PHE A 93 -14.46 0.19 -6.59
N PRO A 94 -14.65 0.05 -7.91
CA PRO A 94 -15.50 -1.00 -8.47
C PRO A 94 -14.94 -2.40 -8.19
N ARG A 95 -15.82 -3.37 -7.88
CA ARG A 95 -15.42 -4.78 -7.66
C ARG A 95 -14.88 -5.48 -8.91
N THR A 96 -15.12 -4.89 -10.08
CA THR A 96 -14.67 -5.40 -11.37
C THR A 96 -13.26 -4.95 -11.73
N LEU A 97 -12.63 -4.12 -10.90
CA LEU A 97 -11.27 -3.63 -11.13
C LEU A 97 -10.27 -4.29 -10.19
N GLU A 98 -9.03 -4.37 -10.67
CA GLU A 98 -7.89 -4.81 -9.90
C GLU A 98 -6.94 -3.63 -9.68
N LEU A 99 -6.35 -3.57 -8.49
CA LEU A 99 -5.28 -2.62 -8.18
C LEU A 99 -3.97 -3.41 -8.13
N ALA A 100 -2.96 -2.97 -8.85
CA ALA A 100 -1.66 -3.65 -8.89
C ALA A 100 -0.50 -2.64 -8.84
N VAL A 101 0.60 -3.05 -8.23
CA VAL A 101 1.88 -2.33 -8.26
C VAL A 101 2.80 -3.05 -9.21
N VAL A 102 3.31 -2.32 -10.21
CA VAL A 102 4.24 -2.83 -11.21
C VAL A 102 5.59 -2.14 -11.02
N PHE A 103 6.65 -2.92 -10.90
CA PHE A 103 8.00 -2.41 -10.64
C PHE A 103 9.06 -3.32 -11.24
N ARG A 104 10.31 -2.83 -11.25
CA ARG A 104 11.50 -3.60 -11.61
C ARG A 104 12.43 -3.60 -10.42
N ARG A 105 13.07 -4.72 -10.15
CA ARG A 105 14.04 -4.80 -9.05
C ARG A 105 15.42 -4.34 -9.52
N ALA A 106 16.22 -3.82 -8.61
CA ALA A 106 17.58 -3.39 -8.93
C ALA A 106 18.50 -4.57 -9.32
N ASP A 107 18.26 -5.75 -8.74
CA ASP A 107 19.03 -6.98 -9.00
C ASP A 107 18.56 -7.75 -10.25
N ALA A 108 17.36 -7.46 -10.74
CA ALA A 108 16.78 -8.04 -11.96
C ALA A 108 16.05 -6.96 -12.77
N PRO A 109 16.79 -6.04 -13.44
CA PRO A 109 16.22 -4.84 -14.07
C PRO A 109 15.39 -5.14 -15.33
N ASP A 110 15.59 -6.31 -15.94
CA ASP A 110 14.83 -6.77 -17.11
C ASP A 110 13.56 -7.52 -16.71
N ASP A 111 13.42 -7.88 -15.43
CA ASP A 111 12.26 -8.60 -14.92
C ASP A 111 11.23 -7.63 -14.34
N VAL A 112 10.04 -7.63 -14.94
CA VAL A 112 8.90 -6.88 -14.43
C VAL A 112 8.20 -7.71 -13.36
N GLN A 113 8.08 -7.13 -12.17
CA GLN A 113 7.34 -7.69 -11.04
C GLN A 113 5.98 -7.01 -10.93
N THR A 114 4.97 -7.79 -10.54
CA THR A 114 3.62 -7.28 -10.30
C THR A 114 3.08 -7.83 -8.98
N ILE A 115 2.55 -6.95 -8.14
CA ILE A 115 1.86 -7.32 -6.90
C ILE A 115 0.40 -6.86 -7.03
N SER A 116 -0.53 -7.82 -6.97
CA SER A 116 -1.96 -7.54 -6.86
C SER A 116 -2.29 -7.12 -5.43
N LEU A 117 -2.89 -5.94 -5.30
CA LEU A 117 -3.27 -5.35 -4.01
C LEU A 117 -4.72 -5.72 -3.65
N PRO A 118 -5.03 -5.87 -2.35
CA PRO A 118 -6.40 -6.04 -1.92
C PRO A 118 -7.27 -4.85 -2.34
N SER A 119 -8.50 -5.13 -2.74
CA SER A 119 -9.45 -4.10 -3.17
C SER A 119 -9.76 -3.13 -2.01
N PRO A 120 -9.62 -1.80 -2.21
CA PRO A 120 -9.88 -0.82 -1.16
C PRO A 120 -11.37 -0.58 -0.88
N GLY A 121 -12.27 -1.13 -1.70
CA GLY A 121 -13.72 -0.98 -1.55
C GLY A 121 -14.16 0.49 -1.56
N SER A 122 -14.95 0.89 -0.55
CA SER A 122 -15.43 2.27 -0.39
C SER A 122 -14.58 3.11 0.58
N GLY A 123 -13.42 2.61 1.00
CA GLY A 123 -12.69 3.12 2.15
C GLY A 123 -11.22 3.35 1.92
N GLU A 124 -10.53 3.44 3.04
CA GLU A 124 -9.08 3.51 3.11
C GLU A 124 -8.52 2.13 3.42
N THR A 125 -7.46 1.76 2.71
CA THR A 125 -6.77 0.48 2.90
C THR A 125 -5.29 0.73 3.08
N VAL A 126 -4.73 0.06 4.09
CA VAL A 126 -3.29 0.03 4.34
C VAL A 126 -2.80 -1.36 3.99
N VAL A 127 -1.77 -1.42 3.16
CA VAL A 127 -1.12 -2.66 2.73
C VAL A 127 0.34 -2.59 3.14
N ASP A 128 0.79 -3.61 3.86
CA ASP A 128 2.22 -3.83 4.07
C ASP A 128 2.78 -4.52 2.83
N LEU A 129 3.56 -3.78 2.03
CA LEU A 129 4.19 -4.32 0.84
C LEU A 129 5.31 -5.30 1.22
N SER A 130 5.92 -5.17 2.40
CA SER A 130 7.01 -6.06 2.84
C SER A 130 6.56 -7.49 3.14
N SER A 131 5.25 -7.74 3.23
CA SER A 131 4.71 -9.11 3.33
C SER A 131 4.77 -9.86 1.99
N PHE A 132 4.91 -9.15 0.87
CA PHE A 132 5.03 -9.74 -0.47
C PHE A 132 6.49 -10.11 -0.74
N ALA A 133 6.73 -11.34 -1.19
CA ALA A 133 8.09 -11.84 -1.43
C ALA A 133 8.80 -11.07 -2.56
N GLU A 134 8.01 -10.52 -3.48
CA GLU A 134 8.41 -9.76 -4.65
C GLU A 134 8.90 -8.36 -4.25
N TRP A 135 8.41 -7.79 -3.15
CA TRP A 135 8.74 -6.44 -2.68
C TRP A 135 10.08 -6.42 -1.94
N ARG A 136 11.17 -6.56 -2.70
CA ARG A 136 12.55 -6.53 -2.22
C ARG A 136 13.39 -5.68 -3.17
N GLY A 137 14.20 -4.76 -2.61
CA GLY A 137 15.06 -3.84 -3.37
C GLY A 137 15.04 -2.44 -2.79
#